data_AF-A0A3B0S3E2-F1
#
_entry.id   AF-A0A3B0S3E2-F1
#
_cell.length_a   1.000
_cell.length_b   1.000
_cell.length_c   1.000
_cell.angle_alpha   90.00
_cell.angle_beta   90.00
_cell.angle_gamma   90.00
#
_symmetry.space_group_name_H-M   'P 1'
#
loop_
_entity.id
_entity.type
_entity.pdbx_description
1 polymer ?
#
loop_
_entity_poly.entity_id
_entity_poly.type
_entity_poly.pdbx_seq_one_letter_code
_entity_poly.pdbx_strand_id
1 'polypeptide(L)'
;MKKLLCATAVFMFVGLVAAPVTAAQHNNNRSSERHYDEHGYDQNGYNRRGYNRHGYNRHGYDKHGYNNRGYNKHGYDRAGYNEHGVDRHGNKRRQQEHHD
;
A
#
# COMPACT_ATOMS: atom_id res chain seq x y z
N MET A 1 -2.40 62.12 38.75
CA MET A 1 -1.25 61.47 38.09
C MET A 1 -0.25 61.02 39.14
N LYS A 2 0.34 59.81 38.98
CA LYS A 2 1.43 59.18 39.76
C LYS A 2 0.95 58.45 41.03
N LYS A 3 0.69 57.13 40.93
CA LYS A 3 1.61 55.97 41.09
C LYS A 3 1.64 55.51 42.56
N LEU A 4 0.98 54.40 42.90
CA LEU A 4 1.51 53.02 42.80
C LEU A 4 2.45 52.69 43.96
N LEU A 5 2.03 51.79 44.84
CA LEU A 5 2.79 50.90 45.75
C LEU A 5 1.73 50.35 46.74
N CYS A 6 1.70 49.12 47.23
CA CYS A 6 2.40 47.85 47.07
C CYS A 6 1.81 46.96 48.19
N ALA A 7 1.68 45.65 48.00
CA ALA A 7 1.60 44.58 49.02
C ALA A 7 0.52 43.55 48.63
N THR A 8 0.87 42.47 47.92
CA THR A 8 1.34 41.19 48.49
C THR A 8 0.34 40.51 49.43
N ALA A 9 -0.47 39.62 48.86
CA ALA A 9 -1.02 38.39 49.46
C ALA A 9 -1.92 37.76 48.38
N VAL A 10 -1.40 37.09 47.35
CA VAL A 10 -0.78 35.76 47.39
C VAL A 10 -1.59 34.81 48.28
N PHE A 11 -2.47 34.05 47.61
CA PHE A 11 -2.95 32.71 47.96
C PHE A 11 -3.98 32.56 49.09
N MET A 12 -5.25 32.37 48.68
CA MET A 12 -6.05 31.27 49.23
C MET A 12 -6.75 30.52 48.09
N PHE A 13 -6.12 29.41 47.71
CA PHE A 13 -6.72 28.17 47.22
C PHE A 13 -8.04 28.31 46.44
N VAL A 14 -7.94 28.67 45.15
CA VAL A 14 -8.91 28.18 44.18
C VAL A 14 -8.62 26.69 44.02
N GLY A 15 -9.53 25.88 44.56
CA GLY A 15 -9.46 24.44 44.56
C GLY A 15 -9.03 23.89 43.20
N LEU A 16 -7.93 23.18 43.23
CA LEU A 16 -7.41 22.31 42.18
C LEU A 16 -8.52 21.35 41.72
N VAL A 17 -9.17 21.66 40.61
CA VAL A 17 -9.72 20.65 39.70
C VAL A 17 -9.31 20.96 38.27
N ALA A 18 -8.04 21.33 38.07
CA ALA A 18 -7.41 21.05 36.79
C ALA A 18 -7.11 19.55 36.79
N ALA A 19 -8.14 18.73 36.54
CA ALA A 19 -7.85 17.46 35.93
C ALA A 19 -7.06 17.81 34.66
N PRO A 20 -5.83 17.30 34.46
CA PRO A 20 -5.42 17.13 33.09
C PRO A 20 -6.50 16.21 32.54
N VAL A 21 -7.43 16.78 31.75
CA VAL A 21 -8.09 15.97 30.73
C VAL A 21 -6.92 15.46 29.95
N THR A 22 -6.49 14.25 30.33
CA THR A 22 -5.50 13.45 29.66
C THR A 22 -5.97 13.55 28.23
N ALA A 23 -5.23 14.32 27.43
CA ALA A 23 -5.26 14.18 26.01
C ALA A 23 -4.82 12.74 25.79
N ALA A 24 -5.77 11.82 25.89
CA ALA A 24 -5.71 10.54 25.26
C ALA A 24 -5.67 10.94 23.80
N GLN A 25 -4.45 11.18 23.32
CA GLN A 25 -4.11 11.15 21.93
C GLN A 25 -4.50 9.73 21.54
N HIS A 26 -5.77 9.51 21.21
CA HIS A 26 -6.18 8.44 20.35
C HIS A 26 -5.52 8.80 19.02
N ASN A 27 -4.24 8.46 18.93
CA ASN A 27 -3.50 8.34 17.71
C ASN A 27 -4.18 7.20 16.98
N ASN A 28 -5.31 7.54 16.36
CA ASN A 28 -5.95 6.76 15.32
C ASN A 28 -5.03 6.89 14.11
N ASN A 29 -3.81 6.39 14.23
CA ASN A 29 -3.18 5.65 13.18
C ASN A 29 -4.03 4.39 12.96
N ARG A 30 -5.29 4.59 12.51
CA ARG A 30 -6.02 3.63 11.72
C ARG A 30 -5.34 3.63 10.36
N SER A 31 -4.07 3.22 10.36
CA SER A 31 -3.51 2.47 9.26
C SER A 31 -4.56 1.45 8.93
N SER A 32 -5.22 1.65 7.78
CA SER A 32 -6.17 0.74 7.16
C SER A 32 -5.91 -0.69 7.63
N GLU A 33 -6.66 -1.14 8.65
CA GLU A 33 -6.62 -2.52 9.12
C GLU A 33 -7.29 -3.34 8.03
N ARG A 34 -6.54 -3.62 6.97
CA ARG A 34 -6.89 -4.66 6.03
C ARG A 34 -6.86 -5.94 6.84
N HIS A 35 -8.03 -6.37 7.28
CA HIS A 35 -8.20 -7.65 7.94
C HIS A 35 -7.83 -8.75 6.94
N TYR A 36 -6.81 -9.53 7.27
CA TYR A 36 -6.39 -10.69 6.51
C TYR A 36 -6.96 -11.93 7.19
N ASP A 37 -7.45 -12.89 6.40
CA ASP A 37 -7.87 -14.21 6.88
C ASP A 37 -6.70 -14.99 7.49
N GLU A 38 -6.99 -16.15 8.09
CA GLU A 38 -5.97 -17.06 8.65
C GLU A 38 -4.91 -17.48 7.61
N HIS A 39 -5.25 -17.41 6.33
CA HIS A 39 -4.37 -17.74 5.21
C HIS A 39 -3.58 -16.51 4.71
N GLY A 40 -3.74 -15.34 5.33
CA GLY A 40 -3.03 -14.11 5.00
C GLY A 40 -3.58 -13.33 3.79
N TYR A 41 -4.83 -13.53 3.41
CA TYR A 41 -5.52 -12.85 2.29
C TYR A 41 -6.60 -11.89 2.79
N ASP A 42 -6.72 -10.72 2.15
CA ASP A 42 -7.76 -9.74 2.45
C ASP A 42 -9.15 -10.23 1.99
N GLN A 43 -10.20 -9.48 2.30
CA GLN A 43 -11.57 -9.78 1.88
C GLN A 43 -11.76 -9.95 0.36
N ASN A 44 -10.83 -9.44 -0.45
CA ASN A 44 -10.85 -9.57 -1.91
C ASN A 44 -9.98 -10.75 -2.38
N GLY A 45 -9.42 -11.55 -1.46
CA GLY A 45 -8.56 -12.68 -1.77
C GLY A 45 -7.11 -12.31 -2.14
N TYR A 46 -6.61 -11.13 -1.76
CA TYR A 46 -5.23 -10.70 -2.03
C TYR A 46 -4.39 -10.65 -0.76
N ASN A 47 -3.17 -11.17 -0.83
CA ASN A 47 -2.24 -11.16 0.29
C ASN A 47 -1.74 -9.74 0.62
N ARG A 48 -0.93 -9.63 1.69
CA ARG A 48 -0.28 -8.37 2.09
C ARG A 48 0.54 -7.68 0.99
N ARG A 49 1.06 -8.45 0.03
CA ARG A 49 1.81 -7.95 -1.13
C ARG A 49 0.91 -7.56 -2.31
N GLY A 50 -0.41 -7.75 -2.19
CA GLY A 50 -1.39 -7.42 -3.22
C GLY A 50 -1.57 -8.49 -4.30
N TYR A 51 -1.15 -9.73 -4.05
CA TYR A 51 -1.30 -10.87 -4.98
C TYR A 51 -2.33 -11.88 -4.48
N ASN A 52 -3.14 -12.41 -5.39
CA ASN A 52 -4.10 -13.46 -5.11
C ASN A 52 -3.42 -14.82 -4.85
N ARG A 53 -4.21 -15.84 -4.54
CA ARG A 53 -3.74 -17.21 -4.30
C ARG A 53 -2.98 -17.82 -5.50
N HIS A 54 -3.23 -17.33 -6.71
CA HIS A 54 -2.54 -17.75 -7.93
C HIS A 54 -1.28 -16.92 -8.22
N GLY A 55 -0.92 -15.96 -7.36
CA GLY A 55 0.26 -15.11 -7.53
C GLY A 55 0.08 -13.93 -8.48
N TYR A 56 -1.15 -13.57 -8.85
CA TYR A 56 -1.46 -12.41 -9.69
C TYR A 56 -1.99 -11.23 -8.87
N ASN A 57 -1.56 -10.03 -9.22
CA ASN A 57 -2.02 -8.79 -8.60
C ASN A 57 -3.47 -8.48 -9.01
N ARG A 58 -4.01 -7.39 -8.46
CA ARG A 58 -5.37 -6.90 -8.76
C ARG A 58 -5.62 -6.57 -10.24
N HIS A 59 -4.56 -6.37 -11.01
CA HIS A 59 -4.61 -6.15 -12.45
C HIS A 59 -4.44 -7.44 -13.27
N GLY A 60 -4.31 -8.60 -12.62
CA GLY A 60 -4.14 -9.89 -13.28
C GLY A 60 -2.71 -10.19 -13.73
N TYR A 61 -1.70 -9.49 -13.21
CA TYR A 61 -0.28 -9.72 -13.54
C TYR A 61 0.49 -10.31 -12.37
N ASP A 62 1.40 -11.23 -12.67
CA ASP A 62 2.30 -11.83 -11.69
C ASP A 62 3.32 -10.82 -11.15
N LYS A 63 4.18 -11.28 -10.23
CA LYS A 63 5.27 -10.46 -9.68
C LYS A 63 6.28 -9.96 -10.73
N HIS A 64 6.30 -10.56 -11.92
CA HIS A 64 7.14 -10.19 -13.04
C HIS A 64 6.42 -9.29 -14.05
N GLY A 65 5.15 -8.96 -13.83
CA GLY A 65 4.35 -8.13 -14.72
C GLY A 65 3.73 -8.87 -15.90
N TYR A 66 3.59 -10.20 -15.84
CA TYR A 66 2.98 -11.03 -16.89
C TYR A 66 1.63 -11.60 -16.45
N ASN A 67 0.66 -11.59 -17.35
CA ASN A 67 -0.67 -12.16 -17.11
C ASN A 67 -0.63 -13.70 -17.13
N ASN A 68 -1.79 -14.32 -16.91
CA ASN A 68 -1.95 -15.77 -16.96
C ASN A 68 -1.65 -16.41 -18.32
N ARG A 69 -1.63 -15.62 -19.40
CA ARG A 69 -1.22 -16.05 -20.75
C ARG A 69 0.28 -15.86 -20.99
N GLY A 70 1.03 -15.33 -20.01
CA GLY A 70 2.46 -15.10 -20.12
C GLY A 70 2.84 -13.79 -20.82
N TYR A 71 1.90 -12.86 -21.03
CA TYR A 71 2.14 -11.57 -21.69
C TYR A 71 2.11 -10.41 -20.69
N ASN A 72 3.00 -9.45 -20.89
CA ASN A 72 3.02 -8.22 -20.10
C ASN A 72 1.90 -7.26 -20.52
N LYS A 73 1.80 -6.12 -19.82
CA LYS A 73 0.81 -5.06 -20.13
C LYS A 73 0.90 -4.48 -21.55
N HIS A 74 2.02 -4.71 -22.23
CA HIS A 74 2.26 -4.27 -23.60
C HIS A 74 1.96 -5.37 -24.63
N GLY A 75 1.48 -6.55 -24.19
CA GLY A 75 1.17 -7.67 -25.06
C GLY A 75 2.38 -8.49 -25.50
N TYR A 76 3.54 -8.38 -24.82
CA TYR A 76 4.73 -9.14 -25.14
C TYR A 76 5.02 -10.21 -24.08
N ASP A 77 5.43 -11.39 -24.52
CA ASP A 77 5.84 -12.51 -23.68
C ASP A 77 7.18 -12.23 -22.98
N ARG A 78 7.64 -13.19 -22.17
CA ARG A 78 8.93 -13.09 -21.47
C ARG A 78 10.13 -13.01 -22.41
N ALA A 79 9.99 -13.49 -23.64
CA ALA A 79 11.01 -13.40 -24.68
C ALA A 79 10.91 -12.10 -25.51
N GLY A 80 9.93 -11.25 -25.24
CA GLY A 80 9.75 -9.96 -25.92
C GLY A 80 8.93 -10.04 -27.21
N TYR A 81 8.18 -11.13 -27.43
CA TYR A 81 7.35 -11.33 -28.62
C TYR A 81 5.86 -11.24 -28.30
N ASN A 82 5.08 -10.67 -29.20
CA ASN A 82 3.62 -10.64 -29.09
C ASN A 82 2.99 -12.00 -29.44
N GLU A 83 1.67 -12.09 -29.38
CA GLU A 83 0.92 -13.31 -29.71
C GLU A 83 1.12 -13.81 -31.16
N HIS A 84 1.54 -12.93 -32.06
CA HIS A 84 1.90 -13.28 -33.43
C HIS A 84 3.37 -13.67 -33.59
N GLY A 85 4.12 -13.76 -32.49
CA GLY A 85 5.54 -14.03 -32.51
C GLY A 85 6.37 -12.87 -33.08
N VAL A 86 5.95 -11.61 -32.91
CA VAL A 86 6.66 -10.43 -33.41
C VAL A 86 7.14 -9.57 -32.25
N ASP A 87 8.41 -9.13 -32.28
CA ASP A 87 8.97 -8.27 -31.25
C ASP A 87 8.58 -6.79 -31.44
N ARG A 88 9.03 -5.93 -30.51
CA ARG A 88 8.80 -4.47 -30.57
C ARG A 88 9.44 -3.78 -31.78
N HIS A 89 10.37 -4.43 -32.45
CA HIS A 89 11.08 -3.92 -33.64
C HIS A 89 10.50 -4.48 -34.94
N GLY A 90 9.45 -5.33 -34.88
CA GLY A 90 8.86 -5.98 -36.04
C GLY A 90 9.57 -7.27 -36.47
N ASN A 91 10.54 -7.76 -35.70
CA ASN A 91 11.21 -9.02 -36.01
C ASN A 91 10.35 -10.21 -35.60
N LYS A 92 10.19 -11.17 -36.51
CA LYS A 92 9.55 -12.44 -36.20
C LYS A 92 10.47 -13.29 -35.32
N ARG A 93 9.87 -13.99 -34.36
CA ARG A 93 10.49 -15.03 -33.55
C ARG A 93 11.07 -16.04 -34.52
N ARG A 94 12.39 -16.23 -34.45
CA ARG A 94 13.06 -17.27 -35.20
C ARG A 94 12.61 -18.60 -34.60
N GLN A 95 11.55 -19.16 -35.16
CA GLN A 95 11.27 -20.56 -34.98
C GLN A 95 12.36 -21.25 -35.78
N GLN A 96 13.34 -21.83 -35.09
CA GLN A 96 14.13 -22.89 -35.70
C GLN A 96 13.11 -23.95 -36.09
N GLU A 97 12.78 -24.00 -37.37
CA GLU A 97 12.18 -25.16 -38.00
C GLU A 97 13.11 -26.32 -37.65
N HIS A 98 12.68 -27.16 -36.71
CA HIS A 98 13.26 -28.48 -36.58
C HIS A 98 12.84 -29.20 -37.86
N HIS A 99 13.73 -29.18 -38.86
CA HIS A 99 13.69 -30.08 -39.98
C HIS A 99 13.89 -31.49 -39.40
N ASP A 100 12.80 -32.24 -39.29
CA ASP A 100 12.83 -33.70 -39.25
C ASP A 100 12.51 -34.23 -40.65
#